data_AF-A0A562PXI9-F1
#
_entry.id   AF-A0A562PXI9-F1
#
_cell.length_a   1.000
_cell.length_b   1.000
_cell.length_c   1.000
_cell.angle_alpha   90.00
_cell.angle_beta   90.00
_cell.angle_gamma   90.00
#
_symmetry.space_group_name_H-M   'P 1'
#
loop_
_entity.id
_entity.type
_entity.pdbx_description
1 polymer ?
#
loop_
_entity_poly.entity_id
_entity_poly.type
_entity_poly.pdbx_seq_one_letter_code
_entity_poly.pdbx_strand_id
1 'polypeptide(L)'
;MWIKNSALLLLVVILFSSCDKKRVFDEYKSVGSAWHKDSIVTFNLPELDSTKRYNLFVNLRANNNYQFNNLFLIVALELPNGFTKVDTLEYQMANPDGTLLGNGFSDIKESKLFYKENVRFKSKYKVYIKQAVRENGKVPGVTALDGITEVGFRIEKKE
;
A
#
# COMPACT_ATOMS: atom_id res chain seq x y z
N MET A 1 -10.63 -36.15 34.72
CA MET A 1 -9.97 -34.84 34.51
C MET A 1 -9.37 -34.78 33.09
N TRP A 2 -10.19 -34.92 32.04
CA TRP A 2 -9.71 -35.03 30.64
C TRP A 2 -10.28 -33.97 29.68
N ILE A 3 -11.24 -33.16 30.15
CA ILE A 3 -11.94 -32.17 29.33
C ILE A 3 -11.16 -30.84 29.24
N LYS A 4 -10.27 -30.57 30.21
CA LYS A 4 -9.52 -29.29 30.30
C LYS A 4 -8.51 -29.10 29.16
N ASN A 5 -7.90 -30.17 28.65
CA ASN A 5 -6.93 -30.09 27.55
C ASN A 5 -7.60 -29.95 26.17
N SER A 6 -8.83 -30.47 26.02
CA SER A 6 -9.58 -30.39 24.75
C SER A 6 -10.10 -28.97 24.48
N ALA A 7 -10.56 -28.26 25.52
CA ALA A 7 -10.98 -26.86 25.40
C ALA A 7 -9.82 -25.91 25.04
N LEU A 8 -8.61 -26.19 25.55
CA LEU A 8 -7.41 -25.42 25.21
C LEU A 8 -7.01 -25.63 23.75
N LEU A 9 -7.10 -26.88 23.25
CA LEU A 9 -6.86 -27.21 21.84
C LEU A 9 -7.88 -26.55 20.90
N LEU A 10 -9.16 -26.52 21.31
CA LEU A 10 -10.22 -25.83 20.56
C LEU A 10 -10.00 -24.30 20.54
N LEU A 11 -9.56 -23.71 21.65
CA LEU A 11 -9.21 -22.29 21.75
C LEU A 11 -8.04 -21.94 20.81
N VAL A 12 -7.01 -22.79 20.75
CA VAL A 12 -5.87 -22.62 19.85
C VAL A 12 -6.31 -22.67 18.37
N VAL A 13 -7.25 -23.54 17.99
CA VAL A 13 -7.76 -23.63 16.62
C VAL A 13 -8.57 -22.38 16.22
N ILE A 14 -9.35 -21.81 17.14
CA ILE A 14 -10.14 -20.58 16.87
C ILE A 14 -9.22 -19.37 16.65
N LEU A 15 -8.07 -19.30 17.35
CA LEU A 15 -7.11 -18.20 17.24
C LEU A 15 -6.46 -18.08 15.84
N PHE A 16 -6.49 -19.12 15.01
CA PHE A 16 -5.92 -19.08 13.65
C PHE A 16 -6.94 -18.75 12.55
N SER A 17 -8.19 -18.43 12.90
CA SER A 17 -9.25 -18.13 11.93
C SER A 17 -9.29 -16.66 11.45
N SER A 18 -8.14 -16.00 11.29
CA SER A 18 -8.08 -14.67 10.66
C SER A 18 -7.80 -14.83 9.16
N CYS A 19 -8.86 -15.02 8.37
CA CYS A 19 -8.77 -15.04 6.92
C CYS A 19 -9.20 -13.67 6.37
N ASP A 20 -8.29 -13.00 5.68
CA ASP A 20 -8.52 -11.74 4.99
C ASP A 20 -9.35 -11.96 3.70
N LYS A 21 -10.66 -12.19 3.89
CA LYS A 21 -11.57 -12.65 2.82
C LYS A 21 -11.78 -11.64 1.68
N LYS A 22 -11.47 -10.36 1.90
CA LYS A 22 -11.70 -9.30 0.90
C LYS A 22 -10.52 -9.14 -0.04
N ARG A 23 -9.31 -9.51 0.39
CA ARG A 23 -8.07 -9.35 -0.37
C ARG A 23 -8.06 -10.26 -1.61
N VAL A 24 -7.90 -9.66 -2.78
CA VAL A 24 -7.78 -10.39 -4.06
C VAL A 24 -6.42 -10.20 -4.74
N PHE A 25 -5.68 -9.16 -4.36
CA PHE A 25 -4.29 -8.92 -4.78
C PHE A 25 -3.59 -8.13 -3.69
N ASP A 26 -2.33 -8.47 -3.40
CA ASP A 26 -1.51 -7.81 -2.38
C ASP A 26 -0.04 -8.16 -2.65
N GLU A 27 0.72 -7.23 -3.20
CA GLU A 27 2.13 -7.41 -3.56
C GLU A 27 2.93 -6.22 -3.03
N TYR A 28 4.12 -6.48 -2.49
CA TYR A 28 5.08 -5.47 -2.03
C TYR A 28 6.37 -5.57 -2.83
N LYS A 29 7.00 -4.42 -3.04
CA LYS A 29 8.31 -4.28 -3.66
C LYS A 29 9.18 -3.40 -2.78
N SER A 30 10.37 -3.90 -2.45
CA SER A 30 11.36 -3.10 -1.75
C SER A 30 11.90 -2.01 -2.66
N VAL A 31 12.10 -0.83 -2.09
CA VAL A 31 12.74 0.32 -2.74
C VAL A 31 14.09 0.66 -2.09
N GLY A 32 14.62 -0.24 -1.26
CA GLY A 32 15.87 -0.06 -0.53
C GLY A 32 15.71 0.83 0.70
N SER A 33 16.74 1.60 1.04
CA SER A 33 16.71 2.55 2.16
C SER A 33 16.11 3.92 1.80
N ALA A 34 16.11 4.25 0.51
CA ALA A 34 15.69 5.54 -0.01
C ALA A 34 15.04 5.38 -1.38
N TRP A 35 13.80 5.86 -1.51
CA TRP A 35 13.06 5.74 -2.76
C TRP A 35 13.37 6.89 -3.72
N HIS A 36 14.15 6.59 -4.76
CA HIS A 36 14.51 7.58 -5.77
C HIS A 36 13.29 8.06 -6.57
N LYS A 37 13.17 9.37 -6.85
CA LYS A 37 12.03 9.99 -7.56
C LYS A 37 11.75 9.41 -8.95
N ASP A 38 12.80 8.97 -9.63
CA ASP A 38 12.73 8.38 -10.97
C ASP A 38 12.52 6.86 -10.94
N SER A 39 12.56 6.25 -9.74
CA SER A 39 12.29 4.82 -9.57
C SER A 39 10.79 4.56 -9.53
N ILE A 40 10.28 3.92 -10.57
CA ILE A 40 8.86 3.59 -10.72
C ILE A 40 8.61 2.16 -10.23
N VAL A 41 7.79 2.02 -9.20
CA VAL A 41 7.32 0.71 -8.73
C VAL A 41 6.15 0.27 -9.59
N THR A 42 6.29 -0.88 -10.24
CA THR A 42 5.32 -1.39 -11.22
C THR A 42 4.66 -2.67 -10.72
N PHE A 43 3.35 -2.79 -10.83
CA PHE A 43 2.58 -4.00 -10.53
C PHE A 43 1.81 -4.47 -11.77
N ASN A 44 1.95 -5.75 -12.10
CA ASN A 44 1.15 -6.39 -13.16
C ASN A 44 -0.04 -7.06 -12.50
N LEU A 45 -1.25 -6.52 -12.71
CA LEU A 45 -2.43 -7.05 -12.06
C LEU A 45 -2.89 -8.34 -12.73
N PRO A 46 -3.32 -9.35 -11.96
CA PRO A 46 -3.98 -10.51 -12.52
C PRO A 46 -5.29 -10.11 -13.19
N GLU A 47 -5.83 -11.00 -14.00
CA GLU A 47 -7.18 -10.81 -14.53
C GLU A 47 -8.20 -10.99 -13.41
N LEU A 48 -8.98 -9.93 -13.14
CA LEU A 48 -9.99 -9.89 -12.08
C LEU A 48 -11.39 -10.03 -12.67
N ASP A 49 -12.34 -10.54 -11.87
CA ASP A 49 -13.74 -10.73 -12.27
C ASP A 49 -14.41 -9.38 -12.63
N SER A 50 -14.72 -9.23 -13.93
CA SER A 50 -15.31 -8.01 -14.50
C SER A 50 -16.75 -7.73 -14.07
N THR A 51 -17.42 -8.69 -13.43
CA THR A 51 -18.76 -8.50 -12.85
C THR A 51 -18.71 -7.82 -11.49
N LYS A 52 -17.56 -7.87 -10.80
CA LYS A 52 -17.37 -7.35 -9.45
C LYS A 52 -16.80 -5.93 -9.46
N ARG A 53 -16.76 -5.35 -8.26
CA ARG A 53 -16.22 -4.04 -7.97
C ARG A 53 -15.14 -4.17 -6.91
N TYR A 54 -14.13 -3.32 -7.00
CA TYR A 54 -12.95 -3.40 -6.15
C TYR A 54 -12.55 -2.04 -5.60
N ASN A 55 -11.99 -2.04 -4.41
CA ASN A 55 -11.29 -0.90 -3.82
C ASN A 55 -9.78 -1.13 -3.93
N LEU A 56 -9.07 -0.07 -4.30
CA LEU A 56 -7.64 -0.08 -4.57
C LEU A 56 -6.93 0.72 -3.48
N PHE A 57 -5.80 0.19 -3.02
CA PHE A 57 -4.98 0.77 -1.97
C PHE A 57 -3.52 0.74 -2.39
N VAL A 58 -2.79 1.78 -2.01
CA VAL A 58 -1.33 1.76 -1.98
C VAL A 58 -0.94 1.47 -0.54
N ASN A 59 -0.10 0.45 -0.35
CA ASN A 59 0.47 0.16 0.97
C ASN A 59 1.90 0.67 1.00
N LEU A 60 2.34 1.24 2.11
CA LEU A 60 3.71 1.69 2.28
C LEU A 60 4.25 1.20 3.61
N ARG A 61 5.51 0.79 3.61
CA ARG A 61 6.27 0.62 4.84
C ARG A 61 7.28 1.75 4.97
N ALA A 62 7.16 2.48 6.06
CA ALA A 62 8.02 3.59 6.41
C ALA A 62 8.70 3.31 7.75
N ASN A 63 9.92 3.81 7.94
CA ASN A 63 10.61 3.82 9.23
C ASN A 63 10.90 5.25 9.69
N ASN A 64 11.45 5.40 10.90
CA ASN A 64 11.73 6.70 11.53
C ASN A 64 12.68 7.63 10.74
N ASN A 65 13.32 7.16 9.66
CA ASN A 65 14.10 8.03 8.79
C ASN A 65 13.22 8.91 7.90
N TYR A 66 11.92 8.62 7.77
CA TYR A 66 10.99 9.44 7.01
C TYR A 66 10.71 10.78 7.74
N GLN A 67 11.14 11.89 7.14
CA GLN A 67 11.16 13.22 7.80
C GLN A 67 9.98 14.16 7.43
N PHE A 68 8.97 13.66 6.71
CA PHE A 68 7.88 14.51 6.20
C PHE A 68 6.56 14.21 6.89
N ASN A 69 5.68 15.21 7.04
CA ASN A 69 4.33 14.99 7.56
C ASN A 69 3.40 14.38 6.51
N ASN A 70 3.58 14.75 5.25
CA ASN A 70 2.75 14.30 4.14
C ASN A 70 3.58 13.54 3.12
N LEU A 71 2.94 12.66 2.38
CA LEU A 71 3.50 11.95 1.23
C LEU A 71 2.70 12.31 -0.01
N PHE A 72 3.42 12.60 -1.10
CA PHE A 72 2.85 12.78 -2.43
C PHE A 72 3.24 11.62 -3.33
N LEU A 73 2.25 11.00 -3.96
CA LEU A 73 2.42 9.93 -4.92
C LEU A 73 1.79 10.30 -6.26
N ILE A 74 2.42 9.85 -7.34
CA ILE A 74 1.79 9.79 -8.66
C ILE A 74 1.52 8.32 -8.95
N VAL A 75 0.24 7.99 -9.09
CA VAL A 75 -0.23 6.63 -9.43
C VAL A 75 -0.79 6.66 -10.84
N ALA A 76 -0.25 5.81 -11.70
CA ALA A 76 -0.70 5.66 -13.07
C ALA A 76 -1.26 4.25 -13.28
N LEU A 77 -2.50 4.18 -13.76
CA LEU A 77 -3.21 2.94 -14.06
C LEU A 77 -3.32 2.80 -15.59
N GLU A 78 -2.54 1.88 -16.16
CA GLU A 78 -2.56 1.55 -17.59
C GLU A 78 -3.69 0.56 -17.88
N LEU A 79 -4.58 0.98 -18.77
CA LEU A 79 -5.69 0.18 -19.28
C LEU A 79 -5.22 -0.77 -20.39
N PRO A 80 -5.96 -1.85 -20.68
CA PRO A 80 -5.63 -2.81 -21.73
C PRO A 80 -5.47 -2.21 -23.13
N ASN A 81 -6.09 -1.05 -23.38
CA ASN A 81 -6.04 -0.33 -24.65
C ASN A 81 -4.89 0.68 -24.73
N GLY A 82 -3.94 0.66 -23.77
CA GLY A 82 -2.78 1.54 -23.73
C GLY A 82 -3.05 2.94 -23.16
N PHE A 83 -4.30 3.28 -22.82
CA PHE A 83 -4.59 4.54 -22.15
C PHE A 83 -4.20 4.47 -20.67
N THR A 84 -3.49 5.49 -20.19
CA THR A 84 -3.06 5.56 -18.80
C THR A 84 -3.80 6.66 -18.06
N LYS A 85 -4.46 6.29 -16.96
CA LYS A 85 -5.07 7.26 -16.03
C LYS A 85 -4.05 7.60 -14.95
N VAL A 86 -3.76 8.88 -14.79
CA VAL A 86 -2.78 9.37 -13.82
C VAL A 86 -3.50 10.17 -12.74
N ASP A 87 -3.28 9.79 -11.49
CA ASP A 87 -3.80 10.46 -10.31
C ASP A 87 -2.60 10.92 -9.45
N THR A 88 -2.69 12.12 -8.86
CA THR A 88 -1.76 12.58 -7.83
C THR A 88 -2.45 12.47 -6.48
N LEU A 89 -1.82 11.80 -5.53
CA LEU A 89 -2.38 11.47 -4.22
C LEU A 89 -1.54 12.12 -3.13
N GLU A 90 -2.20 12.63 -2.10
CA GLU A 90 -1.58 13.18 -0.90
C GLU A 90 -2.09 12.41 0.32
N TYR A 91 -1.17 12.03 1.20
CA TYR A 91 -1.49 11.33 2.44
C TYR A 91 -0.76 11.93 3.62
N GLN A 92 -1.44 12.05 4.76
CA GLN A 92 -0.78 12.31 6.02
C GLN A 92 -0.08 11.01 6.50
N MET A 93 1.20 11.13 6.80
CA MET A 93 2.06 10.02 7.22
C MET A 93 2.54 10.15 8.67
N ALA A 94 2.46 11.35 9.27
CA ALA A 94 2.87 11.59 10.65
C ALA A 94 1.89 12.51 11.40
N ASN A 95 1.85 12.34 12.72
CA ASN A 95 1.22 13.28 13.65
C ASN A 95 2.02 14.59 13.73
N PRO A 96 1.45 15.68 14.31
CA PRO A 96 2.17 16.95 14.50
C PRO A 96 3.46 16.84 15.34
N ASP A 97 3.59 15.80 16.17
CA ASP A 97 4.78 15.51 16.97
C ASP A 97 5.86 14.71 16.21
N GLY A 98 5.60 14.38 14.94
CA GLY A 98 6.49 13.60 14.07
C GLY A 98 6.32 12.08 14.19
N THR A 99 5.43 11.58 15.05
CA THR A 99 5.20 10.13 15.15
C THR A 99 4.49 9.59 13.91
N LEU A 100 5.06 8.53 13.30
CA LEU A 100 4.51 7.94 12.08
C LEU A 100 3.14 7.29 12.31
N LEU A 101 2.21 7.57 11.41
CA LEU A 101 0.90 6.95 11.31
C LEU A 101 1.00 5.57 10.64
N GLY A 102 0.15 4.65 11.06
CA GLY A 102 0.08 3.30 10.52
C GLY A 102 0.25 2.23 11.60
N ASN A 103 0.20 0.98 11.17
CA ASN A 103 0.29 -0.18 12.05
C ASN A 103 1.66 -0.84 11.87
N GLY A 104 2.29 -1.29 12.95
CA GLY A 104 3.56 -2.01 12.83
C GLY A 104 4.33 -2.04 14.13
N PHE A 105 5.27 -2.99 14.20
CA PHE A 105 6.14 -3.20 15.35
C PHE A 105 7.40 -2.36 15.22
N SER A 106 7.92 -1.87 16.36
CA SER A 106 9.14 -1.05 16.40
C SER A 106 9.00 0.23 15.56
N ASP A 107 10.05 0.55 14.82
CA ASP A 107 10.26 1.68 13.94
C ASP A 107 9.55 1.57 12.59
N ILE A 108 9.19 0.36 12.15
CA ILE A 108 8.48 0.17 10.87
C ILE A 108 6.97 0.34 11.07
N LYS A 109 6.38 1.27 10.32
CA LYS A 109 4.94 1.49 10.22
C LYS A 109 4.46 1.20 8.81
N GLU A 110 3.37 0.44 8.75
CA GLU A 110 2.66 0.13 7.53
C GLU A 110 1.40 0.99 7.43
N SER A 111 1.31 1.76 6.35
CA SER A 111 0.18 2.63 6.06
C SER A 111 -0.61 2.04 4.89
N LYS A 112 -1.89 1.72 5.11
CA LYS A 112 -2.83 1.33 4.05
C LYS A 112 -3.55 2.57 3.53
N LEU A 113 -3.13 3.05 2.37
CA LEU A 113 -3.53 4.34 1.82
C LEU A 113 -4.59 4.14 0.73
N PHE A 114 -5.76 4.76 0.91
CA PHE A 114 -6.90 4.59 -0.01
C PHE A 114 -6.59 5.26 -1.35
N TYR A 115 -6.66 4.53 -2.46
CA TYR A 115 -6.43 5.07 -3.80
C TYR A 115 -7.73 5.31 -4.57
N LYS A 116 -8.53 4.25 -4.80
CA LYS A 116 -9.71 4.36 -5.66
C LYS A 116 -10.80 3.39 -5.25
N GLU A 117 -12.04 3.83 -5.30
CA GLU A 117 -13.19 3.00 -4.98
C GLU A 117 -13.92 2.47 -6.21
N ASN A 118 -14.68 1.38 -6.02
CA ASN A 118 -15.69 0.91 -6.96
C ASN A 118 -15.17 0.66 -8.40
N VAL A 119 -13.91 0.24 -8.52
CA VAL A 119 -13.25 0.00 -9.79
C VAL A 119 -13.75 -1.31 -10.39
N ARG A 120 -14.07 -1.30 -11.68
CA ARG A 120 -14.38 -2.49 -12.47
C ARG A 120 -13.25 -2.73 -13.45
N PHE A 121 -12.59 -3.87 -13.34
CA PHE A 121 -11.56 -4.29 -14.27
C PHE A 121 -12.20 -4.96 -15.48
N LYS A 122 -11.69 -4.65 -16.67
CA LYS A 122 -12.15 -5.24 -17.93
C LYS A 122 -11.24 -6.35 -18.46
N SER A 123 -9.98 -6.35 -18.03
CA SER A 123 -8.92 -7.29 -18.42
C SER A 123 -7.71 -7.04 -17.49
N LYS A 124 -6.49 -7.31 -17.94
CA LYS A 124 -5.23 -7.07 -17.21
C LYS A 124 -4.82 -5.60 -17.26
N TYR A 125 -4.43 -5.06 -16.11
CA TYR A 125 -4.03 -3.67 -15.94
C TYR A 125 -2.61 -3.65 -15.37
N LYS A 126 -1.91 -2.54 -15.56
CA LYS A 126 -0.66 -2.28 -14.87
C LYS A 126 -0.78 -1.04 -14.01
N VAL A 127 -0.14 -1.07 -12.85
CA VAL A 127 -0.08 0.05 -11.93
C VAL A 127 1.36 0.50 -11.83
N TYR A 128 1.57 1.80 -11.95
CA TYR A 128 2.86 2.45 -11.79
C TYR A 128 2.74 3.45 -10.66
N ILE A 129 3.67 3.40 -9.72
CA ILE A 129 3.68 4.27 -8.55
C ILE A 129 5.07 4.91 -8.47
N LYS A 130 5.10 6.24 -8.32
CA LYS A 130 6.31 6.99 -8.02
C LYS A 130 6.04 8.05 -6.96
N GLN A 131 7.06 8.36 -6.16
CA GLN A 131 6.98 9.47 -5.22
C GLN A 131 7.12 10.83 -5.94
N ALA A 132 6.46 11.84 -5.40
CA ALA A 132 6.46 13.21 -5.91
C ALA A 132 6.66 14.26 -4.79
N VAL A 133 7.35 13.88 -3.72
CA VAL A 133 7.59 14.73 -2.55
C VAL A 133 8.50 15.91 -2.93
N ARG A 134 8.16 17.08 -2.41
CA ARG A 134 8.93 18.31 -2.58
C ARG A 134 9.30 18.88 -1.23
N GLU A 135 10.44 19.57 -1.18
CA GLU A 135 10.90 20.29 0.00
C GLU A 135 11.02 21.78 -0.37
N ASN A 136 10.42 22.65 0.45
CA ASN A 136 10.42 24.08 0.20
C ASN A 136 11.86 24.62 0.15
N GLY A 137 12.17 25.43 -0.86
CA GLY A 137 13.51 25.97 -1.08
C GLY A 137 14.46 25.06 -1.87
N LYS A 138 14.06 23.82 -2.21
CA LYS A 138 14.85 22.93 -3.08
C LYS A 138 14.17 22.75 -4.43
N VAL A 139 14.68 23.45 -5.45
CA VAL A 139 14.20 23.37 -6.85
C VAL A 139 14.08 21.93 -7.38
N PRO A 140 15.04 21.00 -7.15
CA PRO A 140 14.92 19.64 -7.70
C PRO A 140 13.91 18.73 -6.97
N GLY A 141 13.29 19.20 -5.88
CA GLY A 141 12.46 18.38 -4.99
C GLY A 141 13.28 17.36 -4.18
N VAL A 142 12.60 16.34 -3.64
CA VAL A 142 13.26 15.24 -2.93
C VAL A 142 13.69 14.18 -3.93
N THR A 143 14.98 14.13 -4.24
CA THR A 143 15.55 13.17 -5.20
C THR A 143 15.49 11.73 -4.67
N ALA A 144 15.86 11.52 -3.41
CA ALA A 144 15.79 10.24 -2.73
C ALA A 144 14.98 10.41 -1.46
N LEU A 145 13.87 9.68 -1.35
CA LEU A 145 12.96 9.75 -0.22
C LEU A 145 13.35 8.71 0.82
N ASP A 146 14.10 9.14 1.82
CA ASP A 146 14.56 8.27 2.90
C ASP A 146 13.40 7.74 3.75
N GLY A 147 13.58 6.52 4.25
CA GLY A 147 12.70 5.91 5.22
C GLY A 147 11.48 5.20 4.64
N ILE A 148 11.20 5.32 3.34
CA ILE A 148 10.28 4.39 2.66
C ILE A 148 11.07 3.15 2.26
N THR A 149 10.70 1.99 2.81
CA THR A 149 11.42 0.72 2.58
C THR A 149 10.73 -0.17 1.56
N GLU A 150 9.40 -0.15 1.53
CA GLU A 150 8.59 -0.95 0.62
C GLU A 150 7.37 -0.18 0.13
N VAL A 151 7.02 -0.44 -1.13
CA VAL A 151 5.79 0.02 -1.77
C VAL A 151 4.98 -1.19 -2.16
N GLY A 152 3.73 -1.22 -1.76
CA GLY A 152 2.78 -2.27 -2.07
C GLY A 152 1.55 -1.76 -2.76
N PHE A 153 0.87 -2.66 -3.46
CA PHE A 153 -0.42 -2.40 -4.06
C PHE A 153 -1.38 -3.51 -3.69
N ARG A 154 -2.56 -3.11 -3.22
CA ARG A 154 -3.57 -4.02 -2.69
C ARG A 154 -4.92 -3.74 -3.31
N ILE A 155 -5.61 -4.82 -3.66
CA ILE A 155 -6.95 -4.81 -4.23
C ILE A 155 -7.87 -5.62 -3.31
N GLU A 156 -8.99 -5.03 -2.95
CA GLU A 156 -10.03 -5.66 -2.14
C GLU A 156 -11.34 -5.71 -2.90
N LYS A 157 -12.02 -6.84 -2.86
CA LYS A 157 -13.39 -6.97 -3.37
C LYS A 157 -14.32 -6.11 -2.52
N LYS A 158 -15.09 -5.25 -3.18
CA LYS A 158 -16.18 -4.50 -2.55
C LYS A 158 -17.32 -5.49 -2.27
N GLU A 159 -17.85 -5.48 -1.04
CA GLU A 159 -18.98 -6.31 -0.62
C GLU A 159 -20.22 -6.05 -1.49
#